data_AF-A0A2T4JPW7-F1
#
_entry.id   AF-A0A2T4JPW7-F1
#
_cell.length_a   1.000
_cell.length_b   1.000
_cell.length_c   1.000
_cell.angle_alpha   90.00
_cell.angle_beta   90.00
_cell.angle_gamma   90.00
#
_symmetry.space_group_name_H-M   'P 1'
#
loop_
_entity.id
_entity.type
_entity.pdbx_description
1 polymer ?
#
loop_
_entity_poly.entity_id
_entity_poly.type
_entity_poly.pdbx_seq_one_letter_code
_entity_poly.pdbx_strand_id
1 'polypeptide(L)'
;MNAITSITAIQFFQPAPAVVEGPPIVLRFQGLHPGDLGRLAMHDQRAGGDLQHVDPEQIEANRVEFGETTWIKDLRLEIDTASRQNLDRHVEALLAKSRRKEAAKVREAGLRDPWKRCAGGPLREGILTVNKAWFGGTGLAEWEGDQVEKFRTHAMAFLQKHFPGGQLRFASSHSDEEAFHLHFVVAVWTQRETANRGVQRLLQAAANPLLADYEHAQDMAGRHFERIGLRRGERHAAARRAALAAGEPAEPKRRHVPPSRYRAEEKRKAEAEKARIMAEACVEADRVAESARTLGHAAIRKSRKRAVREAQALKVAAAKDEAGAIRRRDVAAAEAQKAKEAAGAARLRREEDEEKAAAIFARVGAQVEAAAEAINKVQSLKQETAETEAALTLSRREIEAAEQRKRVARRELEKVEARKREASEEAMKARIAQRLSEKAAGDAKAEAEKIRMATLREARRVDALANGLELFGAGVLAWRPATPKRPESIVFGPAVPKEASERQAVVDTVAAASLWLRRLVKVS
;
A
#
# COMPACT_ATOMS: atom_id res chain seq x y z
N MET A 1 -21.41 29.97 -26.39
CA MET A 1 -21.67 29.42 -25.06
C MET A 1 -21.50 27.91 -25.14
N ASN A 2 -20.62 27.41 -24.26
CA ASN A 2 -20.43 26.05 -23.77
C ASN A 2 -20.26 24.90 -24.77
N ALA A 3 -19.03 24.40 -24.89
CA ALA A 3 -18.64 23.07 -24.37
C ALA A 3 -17.23 22.69 -24.88
N ILE A 4 -16.18 23.05 -24.13
CA ILE A 4 -14.88 22.39 -24.21
C ILE A 4 -14.40 22.18 -22.78
N THR A 5 -14.73 21.04 -22.21
CA THR A 5 -13.97 20.46 -21.10
C THR A 5 -14.28 18.96 -21.07
N SER A 6 -13.43 18.16 -21.69
CA SER A 6 -13.35 16.73 -21.38
C SER A 6 -11.87 16.39 -21.30
N ILE A 7 -11.37 16.43 -20.07
CA ILE A 7 -10.03 15.97 -19.70
C ILE A 7 -10.03 14.45 -19.87
N THR A 8 -8.95 13.94 -20.46
CA THR A 8 -8.72 12.55 -20.80
C THR A 8 -8.84 11.66 -19.56
N ALA A 9 -9.98 10.98 -19.41
CA ALA A 9 -10.14 9.90 -18.44
C ALA A 9 -9.18 8.76 -18.77
N ILE A 10 -8.50 8.22 -17.75
CA ILE A 10 -7.67 7.03 -17.86
C ILE A 10 -8.59 5.86 -18.22
N GLN A 11 -8.66 5.48 -19.49
CA GLN A 11 -9.43 4.31 -19.92
C GLN A 11 -8.72 3.04 -19.43
N PHE A 12 -9.28 2.42 -18.39
CA PHE A 12 -8.87 1.11 -17.93
C PHE A 12 -9.32 0.03 -18.91
N PHE A 13 -8.51 -1.02 -19.08
CA PHE A 13 -8.84 -2.16 -19.92
C PHE A 13 -10.03 -2.94 -19.30
N GLN A 14 -11.11 -3.10 -20.08
CA GLN A 14 -12.27 -3.90 -19.73
C GLN A 14 -12.14 -5.30 -20.39
N PRO A 15 -11.67 -6.34 -19.68
CA PRO A 15 -11.76 -7.70 -20.19
C PRO A 15 -13.23 -8.14 -20.24
N ALA A 16 -13.58 -8.96 -21.23
CA ALA A 16 -14.92 -9.52 -21.38
C ALA A 16 -15.39 -10.21 -20.08
N PRO A 17 -16.67 -10.05 -19.68
CA PRO A 17 -17.18 -10.62 -18.45
C PRO A 17 -17.15 -12.14 -18.56
N ALA A 18 -16.24 -12.76 -17.81
CA ALA A 18 -16.31 -14.20 -17.58
C ALA A 18 -17.56 -14.43 -16.73
N VAL A 19 -18.62 -14.95 -17.34
CA VAL A 19 -19.81 -15.44 -16.63
C VAL A 19 -19.37 -16.67 -15.85
N VAL A 20 -18.93 -16.43 -14.62
CA VAL A 20 -18.58 -17.47 -13.66
C VAL A 20 -19.73 -17.52 -12.67
N GLU A 21 -20.38 -18.68 -12.51
CA GLU A 21 -21.33 -18.93 -11.43
C GLU A 21 -20.66 -18.58 -10.08
N GLY A 22 -20.99 -17.40 -9.55
CA GLY A 22 -20.34 -16.75 -8.40
C GLY A 22 -18.83 -16.51 -8.61
N PRO A 23 -18.35 -15.26 -8.78
CA PRO A 23 -16.90 -15.03 -8.80
C PRO A 23 -16.25 -15.39 -7.45
N PRO A 24 -14.98 -15.82 -7.43
CA PRO A 24 -14.33 -16.24 -6.19
C PRO A 24 -13.99 -15.04 -5.29
N ILE A 25 -14.27 -15.17 -3.99
CA ILE A 25 -13.75 -14.24 -2.98
C ILE A 25 -12.22 -14.30 -2.96
N VAL A 26 -11.59 -13.12 -2.85
CA VAL A 26 -10.14 -12.99 -2.69
C VAL A 26 -9.87 -12.57 -1.26
N LEU A 27 -9.33 -13.51 -0.46
CA LEU A 27 -8.71 -13.23 0.83
C LEU A 27 -7.22 -13.54 0.73
N ARG A 28 -6.36 -12.57 1.05
CA ARG A 28 -4.91 -12.78 1.08
C ARG A 28 -4.30 -12.17 2.33
N PHE A 29 -3.31 -12.85 2.90
CA PHE A 29 -2.48 -12.31 3.98
C PHE A 29 -1.05 -12.08 3.51
N GLN A 30 -0.46 -10.99 3.97
CA GLN A 30 0.96 -10.65 3.83
C GLN A 30 1.56 -10.44 5.21
N GLY A 31 2.80 -10.90 5.36
CA GLY A 31 3.57 -10.64 6.56
C GLY A 31 3.89 -9.14 6.68
N LEU A 32 3.77 -8.60 7.90
CA LEU A 32 3.99 -7.20 8.21
C LEU A 32 4.85 -7.06 9.48
N HIS A 33 5.89 -6.23 9.42
CA HIS A 33 6.65 -5.84 10.62
C HIS A 33 6.10 -4.55 11.24
N PRO A 34 6.20 -4.36 12.56
CA PRO A 34 5.79 -3.11 13.22
C PRO A 34 6.48 -1.85 12.66
N GLY A 35 7.70 -1.99 12.11
CA GLY A 35 8.41 -0.92 11.43
C GLY A 35 7.75 -0.48 10.11
N ASP A 36 7.06 -1.39 9.43
CA ASP A 36 6.43 -1.15 8.13
C ASP A 36 5.06 -0.47 8.23
N LEU A 37 4.47 -0.38 9.44
CA LEU A 37 3.14 0.22 9.67
C LEU A 37 3.04 1.66 9.15
N GLY A 38 4.14 2.41 9.16
CA GLY A 38 4.16 3.77 8.61
C GLY A 38 3.97 3.81 7.08
N ARG A 39 4.49 2.81 6.36
CA ARG A 39 4.29 2.72 4.90
C ARG A 39 2.84 2.37 4.57
N LEU A 40 2.23 1.49 5.36
CA LEU A 40 0.81 1.15 5.22
C LEU A 40 -0.06 2.39 5.45
N ALA A 41 0.21 3.17 6.50
CA ALA A 41 -0.50 4.43 6.76
C ALA A 41 -0.33 5.45 5.63
N MET A 42 0.90 5.61 5.10
CA MET A 42 1.15 6.50 3.97
C MET A 42 0.39 6.09 2.70
N HIS A 43 0.33 4.78 2.43
CA HIS A 43 -0.42 4.24 1.29
C HIS A 43 -1.92 4.46 1.47
N ASP A 44 -2.46 4.13 2.64
CA ASP A 44 -3.87 4.32 3.01
C ASP A 44 -4.32 5.78 2.87
N GLN A 45 -3.46 6.72 3.30
CA GLN A 45 -3.72 8.17 3.19
C GLN A 45 -3.37 8.76 1.81
N ARG A 46 -2.94 7.93 0.85
CA ARG A 46 -2.45 8.38 -0.47
C ARG A 46 -1.33 9.42 -0.41
N ALA A 47 -0.58 9.46 0.70
CA ALA A 47 0.50 10.41 0.95
C ALA A 47 1.84 9.97 0.35
N GLY A 48 1.96 8.72 -0.09
CA GLY A 48 3.16 8.22 -0.75
C GLY A 48 3.05 6.76 -1.18
N GLY A 49 3.94 6.33 -2.08
CA GLY A 49 3.92 5.02 -2.71
C GLY A 49 3.70 5.10 -4.21
N ASP A 50 3.27 3.99 -4.81
CA ASP A 50 2.82 3.96 -6.20
C ASP A 50 1.35 4.38 -6.26
N LEU A 51 1.09 5.59 -6.76
CA LEU A 51 -0.26 6.16 -6.86
C LEU A 51 -0.77 6.23 -8.31
N GLN A 52 -0.07 5.60 -9.28
CA GLN A 52 -0.40 5.71 -10.70
C GLN A 52 -1.76 5.11 -11.10
N HIS A 53 -2.39 4.37 -10.19
CA HIS A 53 -3.63 3.63 -10.39
C HIS A 53 -4.75 4.11 -9.46
N VAL A 54 -4.48 5.17 -8.70
CA VAL A 54 -5.43 5.82 -7.80
C VAL A 54 -6.08 6.96 -8.57
N ASP A 55 -7.40 7.06 -8.50
CA ASP A 55 -8.16 8.21 -8.96
C ASP A 55 -8.18 9.30 -7.87
N PRO A 56 -7.48 10.43 -8.06
CA PRO A 56 -7.40 11.49 -7.05
C PRO A 56 -8.76 12.12 -6.71
N GLU A 57 -9.72 12.08 -7.65
CA GLU A 57 -11.05 12.66 -7.46
C GLU A 57 -11.94 11.79 -6.54
N GLN A 58 -11.53 10.53 -6.29
CA GLN A 58 -12.32 9.55 -5.55
C GLN A 58 -11.73 9.20 -4.18
N ILE A 59 -10.62 9.83 -3.76
CA ILE A 59 -9.95 9.53 -2.48
C ILE A 59 -10.90 9.72 -1.29
N GLU A 60 -11.80 10.69 -1.33
CA GLU A 60 -12.77 10.96 -0.27
C GLU A 60 -13.82 9.84 -0.09
N ALA A 61 -13.96 8.95 -1.07
CA ALA A 61 -14.82 7.77 -0.98
C ALA A 61 -14.18 6.60 -0.22
N ASN A 62 -12.90 6.71 0.16
CA ASN A 62 -12.23 5.74 1.03
C ASN A 62 -12.70 5.90 2.47
N ARG A 63 -12.81 4.78 3.20
CA ARG A 63 -13.34 4.81 4.56
C ARG A 63 -12.55 3.91 5.50
N VAL A 64 -12.17 4.47 6.65
CA VAL A 64 -11.71 3.66 7.78
C VAL A 64 -12.93 2.96 8.38
N GLU A 65 -12.97 1.64 8.21
CA GLU A 65 -14.07 0.78 8.68
C GLU A 65 -13.90 0.34 10.13
N PHE A 66 -12.64 0.24 10.58
CA PHE A 66 -12.31 -0.18 11.93
C PHE A 66 -10.95 0.35 12.37
N GLY A 67 -10.84 0.68 13.65
CA GLY A 67 -9.60 1.09 14.30
C GLY A 67 -9.56 2.58 14.57
N GLU A 68 -9.05 2.92 15.75
CA GLU A 68 -8.84 4.31 16.17
C GLU A 68 -7.74 4.98 15.36
N THR A 69 -7.78 6.30 15.21
CA THR A 69 -6.71 7.05 14.52
C THR A 69 -5.31 6.84 15.15
N THR A 70 -5.26 6.45 16.42
CA THR A 70 -4.03 6.18 17.18
C THR A 70 -3.57 4.73 17.12
N TRP A 71 -4.26 3.83 16.40
CA TRP A 71 -4.02 2.38 16.47
C TRP A 71 -2.55 1.96 16.28
N ILE A 72 -1.80 2.65 15.42
CA ILE A 72 -0.36 2.39 15.19
C ILE A 72 0.46 2.75 16.42
N LYS A 73 0.19 3.91 17.04
CA LYS A 73 0.87 4.36 18.26
C LYS A 73 0.56 3.41 19.41
N ASP A 74 -0.70 3.02 19.53
CA ASP A 74 -1.17 2.12 20.59
C ASP A 74 -0.55 0.73 20.44
N LEU A 75 -0.53 0.17 19.23
CA LEU A 75 0.11 -1.12 18.97
C LEU A 75 1.63 -1.08 19.25
N ARG A 76 2.31 0.02 18.89
CA ARG A 76 3.74 0.20 19.21
C ARG A 76 3.98 0.30 20.72
N LEU A 77 3.11 1.00 21.44
CA LEU A 77 3.16 1.08 22.90
C LEU A 77 2.89 -0.28 23.55
N GLU A 78 1.93 -1.05 23.04
CA GLU A 78 1.67 -2.42 23.48
C GLU A 78 2.90 -3.32 23.29
N ILE A 79 3.59 -3.18 22.15
CA ILE A 79 4.83 -3.92 21.87
C ILE A 79 5.95 -3.54 22.84
N ASP A 80 6.20 -2.25 23.06
CA ASP A 80 7.24 -1.80 24.00
C ASP A 80 6.93 -2.28 25.43
N THR A 81 5.66 -2.16 25.84
CA THR A 81 5.18 -2.62 27.15
C THR A 81 5.40 -4.13 27.30
N ALA A 82 5.04 -4.93 26.30
CA ALA A 82 5.25 -6.37 26.32
C ALA A 82 6.74 -6.73 26.37
N SER A 83 7.62 -6.03 25.63
CA SER A 83 9.08 -6.24 25.70
C SER A 83 9.63 -6.03 27.11
N ARG A 84 9.23 -4.95 27.78
CA ARG A 84 9.67 -4.61 29.14
C ARG A 84 9.17 -5.64 30.15
N GLN A 85 7.86 -5.91 30.13
CA GLN A 85 7.25 -6.90 31.01
C GLN A 85 7.89 -8.28 30.82
N ASN A 86 8.14 -8.70 29.57
CA ASN A 86 8.78 -9.97 29.29
C ASN A 86 10.20 -10.06 29.87
N LEU A 87 10.99 -8.97 29.78
CA LEU A 87 12.31 -8.89 30.36
C LEU A 87 12.25 -9.00 31.90
N ASP A 88 11.38 -8.21 32.54
CA ASP A 88 11.22 -8.20 34.00
C ASP A 88 10.81 -9.59 34.51
N ARG A 89 9.80 -10.21 33.90
CA ARG A 89 9.34 -11.56 34.25
C ARG A 89 10.40 -12.63 34.03
N HIS A 90 11.22 -12.49 33.00
CA HIS A 90 12.32 -13.42 32.75
C HIS A 90 13.40 -13.32 33.84
N VAL A 91 13.76 -12.10 34.22
CA VAL A 91 14.72 -11.85 35.30
C VAL A 91 14.16 -12.35 36.64
N GLU A 92 12.92 -12.04 36.97
CA GLU A 92 12.24 -12.51 38.18
C GLU A 92 12.24 -14.04 38.27
N ALA A 93 11.86 -14.73 37.18
CA ALA A 93 11.82 -16.19 37.13
C ALA A 93 13.22 -16.83 37.36
N LEU A 94 14.28 -16.24 36.79
CA LEU A 94 15.64 -16.72 37.01
C LEU A 94 16.13 -16.47 38.44
N LEU A 95 15.79 -15.32 39.02
CA LEU A 95 16.15 -14.99 40.41
C LEU A 95 15.42 -15.88 41.42
N ALA A 96 14.14 -16.17 41.19
CA ALA A 96 13.38 -17.11 42.01
C ALA A 96 14.04 -18.50 42.03
N LYS A 97 14.74 -18.87 40.95
CA LYS A 97 15.52 -20.12 40.84
C LYS A 97 16.99 -19.97 41.25
N SER A 98 17.35 -18.88 41.91
CA SER A 98 18.72 -18.56 42.33
C SER A 98 19.77 -18.48 41.20
N ARG A 99 19.35 -18.33 39.93
CA ARG A 99 20.24 -18.26 38.76
C ARG A 99 20.77 -16.84 38.50
N ARG A 100 21.46 -16.27 39.48
CA ARG A 100 21.89 -14.85 39.46
C ARG A 100 22.77 -14.47 38.27
N LYS A 101 23.69 -15.36 37.85
CA LYS A 101 24.57 -15.13 36.69
C LYS A 101 23.78 -15.08 35.38
N GLU A 102 22.79 -15.96 35.20
CA GLU A 102 21.91 -15.94 34.02
C GLU A 102 21.02 -14.70 34.01
N ALA A 103 20.45 -14.32 35.16
CA ALA A 103 19.64 -13.10 35.30
C ALA A 103 20.45 -11.83 34.93
N ALA A 104 21.73 -11.77 35.34
CA ALA A 104 22.62 -10.67 34.95
C ALA A 104 22.84 -10.62 33.43
N LYS A 105 23.12 -11.76 32.78
CA LYS A 105 23.26 -11.85 31.32
C LYS A 105 21.98 -11.43 30.58
N VAL A 106 20.81 -11.78 31.10
CA VAL A 106 19.53 -11.38 30.52
C VAL A 106 19.31 -9.87 30.63
N ARG A 107 19.64 -9.27 31.77
CA ARG A 107 19.60 -7.80 31.94
C ARG A 107 20.53 -7.09 30.98
N GLU A 108 21.76 -7.59 30.84
CA GLU A 108 22.77 -7.05 29.91
C GLU A 108 22.31 -7.14 28.45
N ALA A 109 21.69 -8.25 28.06
CA ALA A 109 21.13 -8.41 26.71
C ALA A 109 19.95 -7.47 26.42
N GLY A 110 19.28 -6.95 27.45
CA GLY A 110 18.24 -5.94 27.33
C GLY A 110 16.92 -6.42 26.72
N LEU A 111 16.15 -5.46 26.21
CA LEU A 111 14.83 -5.69 25.64
C LEU A 111 14.94 -6.55 24.38
N ARG A 112 13.95 -7.44 24.20
CA ARG A 112 13.79 -8.25 23.01
C ARG A 112 12.39 -8.08 22.48
N ASP A 113 12.29 -8.13 21.15
CA ASP A 113 11.00 -8.17 20.47
C ASP A 113 10.12 -9.29 21.05
N PRO A 114 8.83 -9.03 21.34
CA PRO A 114 7.91 -10.02 21.90
C PRO A 114 7.41 -10.98 20.81
N TRP A 115 8.27 -11.42 19.90
CA TRP A 115 7.97 -12.44 18.90
C TRP A 115 9.24 -13.19 18.51
N LYS A 116 9.05 -14.36 17.88
CA LYS A 116 10.17 -15.08 17.27
C LYS A 116 10.54 -14.40 15.96
N ARG A 117 11.83 -14.15 15.74
CA ARG A 117 12.35 -13.62 14.47
C ARG A 117 11.80 -14.45 13.29
N CYS A 118 11.13 -13.78 12.36
CA CYS A 118 10.53 -14.38 11.18
C CYS A 118 10.61 -13.39 10.01
N ALA A 119 10.74 -13.91 8.79
CA ALA A 119 10.96 -13.08 7.59
C ALA A 119 9.79 -12.12 7.34
N GLY A 120 8.55 -12.61 7.47
CA GLY A 120 7.33 -11.82 7.26
C GLY A 120 6.83 -11.08 8.50
N GLY A 121 7.58 -11.02 9.60
CA GLY A 121 7.14 -10.30 10.79
C GLY A 121 5.96 -10.91 11.56
N PRO A 122 5.65 -10.34 12.73
CA PRO A 122 4.68 -10.90 13.66
C PRO A 122 3.22 -10.53 13.36
N LEU A 123 2.99 -9.51 12.51
CA LEU A 123 1.67 -9.01 12.16
C LEU A 123 1.24 -9.56 10.79
N ARG A 124 -0.04 -9.40 10.46
CA ARG A 124 -0.55 -9.67 9.12
C ARG A 124 -1.30 -8.46 8.59
N GLU A 125 -0.97 -8.08 7.36
CA GLU A 125 -1.85 -7.28 6.52
C GLU A 125 -2.71 -8.24 5.71
N GLY A 126 -4.01 -8.01 5.70
CA GLY A 126 -4.95 -8.74 4.88
C GLY A 126 -5.54 -7.86 3.78
N ILE A 127 -5.81 -8.47 2.63
CA ILE A 127 -6.59 -7.86 1.55
C ILE A 127 -7.84 -8.71 1.34
N LEU A 128 -9.00 -8.06 1.25
CA LEU A 128 -10.28 -8.68 0.95
C LEU A 128 -10.96 -7.97 -0.23
N THR A 129 -11.25 -8.71 -1.28
CA THR A 129 -11.84 -8.16 -2.52
C THR A 129 -12.50 -9.26 -3.36
N VAL A 130 -13.08 -8.90 -4.49
CA VAL A 130 -13.54 -9.79 -5.56
C VAL A 130 -13.24 -9.13 -6.90
N ASN A 131 -13.38 -9.86 -8.00
CA ASN A 131 -13.24 -9.30 -9.33
C ASN A 131 -14.18 -8.10 -9.54
N LYS A 132 -13.65 -7.04 -10.14
CA LYS A 132 -14.34 -5.77 -10.44
C LYS A 132 -15.70 -5.93 -11.13
N ALA A 133 -15.86 -6.93 -12.00
CA ALA A 133 -17.12 -7.21 -12.67
C ALA A 133 -18.27 -7.56 -11.70
N TRP A 134 -17.97 -8.09 -10.52
CA TRP A 134 -19.01 -8.35 -9.50
C TRP A 134 -19.56 -7.06 -8.89
N PHE A 135 -18.74 -6.00 -8.84
CA PHE A 135 -19.18 -4.68 -8.38
C PHE A 135 -19.91 -3.89 -9.47
N GLY A 136 -19.96 -4.36 -10.71
CA GLY A 136 -20.60 -3.68 -11.84
C GLY A 136 -19.61 -3.29 -12.96
N GLY A 137 -18.33 -3.15 -12.65
CA GLY A 137 -17.34 -2.70 -13.62
C GLY A 137 -16.05 -2.19 -13.00
N THR A 138 -15.37 -1.30 -13.70
CA THR A 138 -14.06 -0.75 -13.32
C THR A 138 -14.19 0.63 -12.68
N GLY A 139 -13.72 0.78 -11.43
CA GLY A 139 -13.76 2.04 -10.69
C GLY A 139 -15.16 2.47 -10.24
N LEU A 140 -15.22 3.43 -9.32
CA LEU A 140 -16.45 3.82 -8.61
C LEU A 140 -17.61 4.24 -9.53
N ALA A 141 -17.32 4.86 -10.68
CA ALA A 141 -18.34 5.33 -11.60
C ALA A 141 -19.17 4.19 -12.25
N GLU A 142 -18.59 2.99 -12.37
CA GLU A 142 -19.27 1.81 -12.93
C GLU A 142 -19.85 0.90 -11.82
N TRP A 143 -19.59 1.20 -10.55
CA TRP A 143 -20.00 0.33 -9.47
C TRP A 143 -21.47 0.49 -9.06
N GLU A 144 -22.10 -0.64 -8.78
CA GLU A 144 -23.40 -0.69 -8.12
C GLU A 144 -23.22 -0.45 -6.61
N GLY A 145 -23.61 0.73 -6.13
CA GLY A 145 -23.41 1.13 -4.73
C GLY A 145 -23.94 0.11 -3.71
N ASP A 146 -25.11 -0.47 -3.97
CA ASP A 146 -25.70 -1.51 -3.11
C ASP A 146 -24.83 -2.77 -3.01
N GLN A 147 -24.13 -3.16 -4.08
CA GLN A 147 -23.22 -4.32 -4.06
C GLN A 147 -21.96 -4.02 -3.26
N VAL A 148 -21.42 -2.80 -3.39
CA VAL A 148 -20.25 -2.37 -2.61
C VAL A 148 -20.58 -2.37 -1.11
N GLU A 149 -21.71 -1.79 -0.71
CA GLU A 149 -22.13 -1.78 0.70
C GLU A 149 -22.45 -3.18 1.23
N LYS A 150 -23.07 -4.03 0.40
CA LYS A 150 -23.32 -5.44 0.73
C LYS A 150 -22.01 -6.17 0.98
N PHE A 151 -21.01 -6.01 0.11
CA PHE A 151 -19.70 -6.62 0.30
C PHE A 151 -19.01 -6.07 1.54
N ARG A 152 -18.99 -4.75 1.74
CA ARG A 152 -18.39 -4.08 2.90
C ARG A 152 -18.98 -4.59 4.21
N THR A 153 -20.31 -4.69 4.28
CA THR A 153 -21.02 -5.20 5.47
C THR A 153 -20.60 -6.64 5.78
N HIS A 154 -20.58 -7.51 4.77
CA HIS A 154 -20.18 -8.90 4.94
C HIS A 154 -18.69 -9.05 5.27
N ALA A 155 -17.83 -8.20 4.70
CA ALA A 155 -16.41 -8.12 4.99
C ALA A 155 -16.16 -7.79 6.46
N MET A 156 -16.78 -6.72 6.98
CA MET A 156 -16.61 -6.34 8.36
C MET A 156 -17.16 -7.38 9.33
N ALA A 157 -18.31 -7.98 9.03
CA ALA A 157 -18.84 -9.09 9.81
C ALA A 157 -17.89 -10.30 9.85
N PHE A 158 -17.26 -10.64 8.73
CA PHE A 158 -16.26 -11.71 8.65
C PHE A 158 -15.03 -11.38 9.51
N LEU A 159 -14.47 -10.18 9.35
CA LEU A 159 -13.25 -9.76 10.05
C LEU A 159 -13.46 -9.72 11.57
N GLN A 160 -14.55 -9.12 12.04
CA GLN A 160 -14.82 -9.02 13.48
C GLN A 160 -15.08 -10.40 14.11
N LYS A 161 -15.75 -11.31 13.38
CA LYS A 161 -15.99 -12.68 13.85
C LYS A 161 -14.69 -13.48 13.96
N HIS A 162 -13.80 -13.36 12.98
CA HIS A 162 -12.63 -14.23 12.85
C HIS A 162 -11.35 -13.65 13.46
N PHE A 163 -11.34 -12.36 13.82
CA PHE A 163 -10.25 -11.71 14.54
C PHE A 163 -10.76 -11.03 15.83
N PRO A 164 -11.33 -11.80 16.78
CA PRO A 164 -11.94 -11.28 18.00
C PRO A 164 -10.89 -10.79 19.02
N GLY A 165 -11.36 -10.18 20.11
CA GLY A 165 -10.51 -9.88 21.27
C GLY A 165 -9.41 -8.84 20.99
N GLY A 166 -9.70 -7.86 20.14
CA GLY A 166 -8.73 -6.85 19.72
C GLY A 166 -7.62 -7.40 18.85
N GLN A 167 -7.84 -8.52 18.15
CA GLN A 167 -6.88 -9.01 17.16
C GLN A 167 -6.91 -8.17 15.88
N LEU A 168 -8.10 -7.82 15.39
CA LEU A 168 -8.26 -6.80 14.34
C LEU A 168 -7.84 -5.45 14.92
N ARG A 169 -6.90 -4.77 14.25
CA ARG A 169 -6.36 -3.47 14.68
C ARG A 169 -6.81 -2.32 13.79
N PHE A 170 -6.98 -2.61 12.52
CA PHE A 170 -7.33 -1.62 11.52
C PHE A 170 -8.04 -2.30 10.35
N ALA A 171 -9.01 -1.63 9.74
CA ALA A 171 -9.55 -1.97 8.44
C ALA A 171 -9.94 -0.69 7.70
N SER A 172 -9.58 -0.59 6.42
CA SER A 172 -9.88 0.54 5.55
C SER A 172 -10.34 0.03 4.20
N SER A 173 -11.42 0.61 3.69
CA SER A 173 -11.97 0.32 2.38
C SER A 173 -11.50 1.36 1.37
N HIS A 174 -11.01 0.89 0.23
CA HIS A 174 -10.47 1.71 -0.86
C HIS A 174 -11.39 1.59 -2.07
N SER A 175 -11.90 2.74 -2.50
CA SER A 175 -12.88 2.91 -3.58
C SER A 175 -12.31 3.68 -4.78
N ASP A 176 -11.11 4.25 -4.63
CA ASP A 176 -10.41 5.09 -5.58
C ASP A 176 -9.46 4.31 -6.52
N GLU A 177 -9.59 2.99 -6.59
CA GLU A 177 -8.78 2.10 -7.42
C GLU A 177 -9.66 1.26 -8.37
N GLU A 178 -9.05 0.42 -9.21
CA GLU A 178 -9.73 -0.37 -10.25
C GLU A 178 -10.87 -1.27 -9.71
N ALA A 179 -10.68 -1.83 -8.52
CA ALA A 179 -11.65 -2.71 -7.85
C ALA A 179 -11.74 -2.34 -6.37
N PHE A 180 -12.96 -2.36 -5.83
CA PHE A 180 -13.18 -2.16 -4.40
C PHE A 180 -12.45 -3.23 -3.58
N HIS A 181 -11.71 -2.82 -2.56
CA HIS A 181 -11.02 -3.74 -1.68
C HIS A 181 -10.84 -3.17 -0.28
N LEU A 182 -10.62 -4.05 0.69
CA LEU A 182 -10.26 -3.66 2.05
C LEU A 182 -8.83 -4.08 2.36
N HIS A 183 -8.07 -3.15 2.93
CA HIS A 183 -6.85 -3.44 3.68
C HIS A 183 -7.19 -3.58 5.16
N PHE A 184 -6.65 -4.60 5.83
CA PHE A 184 -6.83 -4.75 7.27
C PHE A 184 -5.57 -5.25 7.96
N VAL A 185 -5.39 -4.93 9.24
CA VAL A 185 -4.21 -5.30 10.02
C VAL A 185 -4.61 -6.12 11.23
N VAL A 186 -3.92 -7.24 11.44
CA VAL A 186 -4.16 -8.18 12.54
C VAL A 186 -2.91 -8.33 13.40
N ALA A 187 -3.11 -8.24 14.72
CA ALA A 187 -2.09 -8.49 15.75
C ALA A 187 -2.62 -9.52 16.76
N VAL A 188 -2.03 -10.72 16.79
CA VAL A 188 -2.47 -11.81 17.67
C VAL A 188 -1.54 -11.91 18.86
N TRP A 189 -2.01 -11.45 20.02
CA TRP A 189 -1.30 -11.59 21.28
C TRP A 189 -1.61 -12.93 21.95
N THR A 190 -0.58 -13.55 22.49
CA THR A 190 -0.65 -14.81 23.25
C THR A 190 0.12 -14.64 24.56
N GLN A 191 -0.22 -15.45 25.55
CA GLN A 191 0.55 -15.56 26.78
C GLN A 191 1.10 -16.98 26.91
N ARG A 192 2.36 -17.08 27.31
CA ARG A 192 3.03 -18.35 27.57
C ARG A 192 3.83 -18.27 28.85
N GLU A 193 3.56 -19.18 29.78
CA GLU A 193 4.33 -19.29 31.00
C GLU A 193 5.38 -20.41 30.88
N THR A 194 6.58 -20.14 31.37
CA THR A 194 7.64 -21.15 31.49
C THR A 194 8.44 -20.95 32.77
N ALA A 195 8.93 -22.02 33.36
CA ALA A 195 9.70 -21.95 34.60
C ALA A 195 10.98 -21.08 34.51
N ASN A 196 11.56 -20.92 33.32
CA ASN A 196 12.80 -20.15 33.14
C ASN A 196 12.57 -18.70 32.69
N ARG A 197 11.38 -18.37 32.16
CA ARG A 197 11.09 -17.02 31.65
C ARG A 197 9.89 -16.35 32.31
N GLY A 198 9.19 -17.04 33.21
CA GLY A 198 7.92 -16.58 33.77
C GLY A 198 6.84 -16.48 32.68
N VAL A 199 5.83 -15.67 32.95
CA VAL A 199 4.78 -15.33 31.98
C VAL A 199 5.35 -14.39 30.92
N GLN A 200 5.16 -14.75 29.66
CA GLN A 200 5.62 -14.00 28.49
C GLN A 200 4.43 -13.67 27.59
N ARG A 201 4.27 -12.41 27.22
CA ARG A 201 3.27 -11.95 26.25
C ARG A 201 3.91 -11.83 24.87
N LEU A 202 3.43 -12.59 23.90
CA LEU A 202 4.06 -12.74 22.58
C LEU A 202 3.08 -12.47 21.43
N LEU A 203 3.54 -11.77 20.40
CA LEU A 203 2.86 -11.71 19.11
C LEU A 203 3.10 -13.00 18.33
N GLN A 204 2.02 -13.71 18.04
CA GLN A 204 2.03 -14.99 17.34
C GLN A 204 0.85 -15.09 16.38
N ALA A 205 1.01 -14.58 15.15
CA ALA A 205 -0.04 -14.63 14.12
C ALA A 205 -0.69 -16.01 13.98
N ALA A 206 0.11 -17.08 13.96
CA ALA A 206 -0.35 -18.46 13.82
C ALA A 206 -1.18 -18.99 15.00
N ALA A 207 -1.37 -18.24 16.09
CA ALA A 207 -2.31 -18.61 17.13
C ALA A 207 -3.77 -18.36 16.72
N ASN A 208 -4.02 -17.54 15.69
CA ASN A 208 -5.33 -17.47 15.05
C ASN A 208 -5.46 -18.56 13.97
N PRO A 209 -6.52 -19.40 13.98
CA PRO A 209 -6.70 -20.49 13.02
C PRO A 209 -6.67 -20.07 11.54
N LEU A 210 -7.20 -18.90 11.19
CA LEU A 210 -7.18 -18.41 9.80
C LEU A 210 -5.77 -18.04 9.34
N LEU A 211 -4.91 -17.61 10.26
CA LEU A 211 -3.53 -17.26 9.94
C LEU A 211 -2.58 -18.46 10.01
N ALA A 212 -2.98 -19.51 10.73
CA ALA A 212 -2.24 -20.77 10.87
C ALA A 212 -2.40 -21.64 9.61
N ASP A 213 -3.63 -21.74 9.08
CA ASP A 213 -3.96 -22.55 7.93
C ASP A 213 -4.66 -21.71 6.85
N TYR A 214 -3.94 -21.51 5.75
CA TYR A 214 -4.43 -20.72 4.63
C TYR A 214 -5.57 -21.41 3.88
N GLU A 215 -5.61 -22.75 3.79
CA GLU A 215 -6.72 -23.45 3.15
C GLU A 215 -8.00 -23.33 3.98
N HIS A 216 -7.87 -23.43 5.31
CA HIS A 216 -8.96 -23.16 6.24
C HIS A 216 -9.48 -21.72 6.11
N ALA A 217 -8.59 -20.72 6.00
CA ALA A 217 -9.02 -19.34 5.78
C ALA A 217 -9.82 -19.16 4.50
N GLN A 218 -9.40 -19.78 3.39
CA GLN A 218 -10.16 -19.76 2.13
C GLN A 218 -11.51 -20.45 2.27
N ASP A 219 -11.57 -21.61 2.96
CA ASP A 219 -12.82 -22.32 3.24
C ASP A 219 -13.82 -21.46 4.02
N MET A 220 -13.34 -20.80 5.08
CA MET A 220 -14.17 -19.95 5.92
C MET A 220 -14.64 -18.69 5.18
N ALA A 221 -13.76 -18.07 4.39
CA ALA A 221 -14.15 -16.94 3.54
C ALA A 221 -15.21 -17.37 2.52
N GLY A 222 -14.98 -18.46 1.78
CA GLY A 222 -15.95 -18.97 0.79
C GLY A 222 -17.33 -19.22 1.40
N ARG A 223 -17.40 -19.94 2.53
CA ARG A 223 -18.66 -20.21 3.23
C ARG A 223 -19.38 -18.95 3.74
N HIS A 224 -18.63 -17.93 4.18
CA HIS A 224 -19.24 -16.70 4.70
C HIS A 224 -19.82 -15.84 3.57
N PHE A 225 -19.10 -15.77 2.44
CA PHE A 225 -19.44 -14.92 1.30
C PHE A 225 -20.40 -15.59 0.29
N GLU A 226 -20.66 -16.89 0.40
CA GLU A 226 -21.71 -17.61 -0.34
C GLU A 226 -23.08 -16.96 -0.21
N ARG A 227 -23.37 -16.36 0.96
CA ARG A 227 -24.62 -15.63 1.25
C ARG A 227 -24.85 -14.43 0.35
N ILE A 228 -23.80 -13.89 -0.26
CA ILE A 228 -23.88 -12.77 -1.19
C ILE A 228 -23.58 -13.18 -2.64
N GLY A 229 -23.58 -14.48 -2.92
CA GLY A 229 -23.36 -15.02 -4.27
C GLY A 229 -21.89 -15.15 -4.68
N LEU A 230 -20.96 -15.07 -3.74
CA LEU A 230 -19.53 -15.29 -4.00
C LEU A 230 -19.13 -16.70 -3.58
N ARG A 231 -18.11 -17.27 -4.24
CA ARG A 231 -17.65 -18.63 -3.92
C ARG A 231 -16.23 -18.66 -3.40
N ARG A 232 -15.84 -19.82 -2.85
CA ARG A 232 -14.45 -20.12 -2.55
C ARG A 232 -13.62 -20.17 -3.85
N GLY A 233 -12.40 -19.65 -3.82
CA GLY A 233 -11.41 -19.90 -4.88
C GLY A 233 -11.08 -21.39 -5.05
N GLU A 234 -10.33 -21.71 -6.11
CA GLU A 234 -9.99 -23.09 -6.49
C GLU A 234 -9.11 -23.81 -5.45
N ARG A 235 -9.26 -25.14 -5.35
CA ARG A 235 -8.52 -26.00 -4.41
C ARG A 235 -7.22 -26.55 -5.02
N HIS A 236 -6.39 -25.69 -5.63
CA HIS A 236 -5.17 -26.15 -6.31
C HIS A 236 -4.19 -26.92 -5.40
N ALA A 237 -4.08 -26.55 -4.11
CA ALA A 237 -3.18 -27.25 -3.20
C ALA A 237 -3.64 -28.71 -2.95
N ALA A 238 -4.93 -28.92 -2.72
CA ALA A 238 -5.52 -30.25 -2.61
C ALA A 238 -5.43 -31.04 -3.92
N ALA A 239 -5.76 -30.41 -5.07
CA ALA A 239 -5.64 -31.02 -6.38
C ALA A 239 -4.20 -31.48 -6.67
N ARG A 240 -3.20 -30.66 -6.34
CA ARG A 240 -1.79 -31.03 -6.45
C ARG A 240 -1.39 -32.17 -5.52
N ARG A 241 -1.89 -32.20 -4.27
CA ARG A 241 -1.63 -33.32 -3.35
C ARG A 241 -2.23 -34.62 -3.91
N ALA A 242 -3.43 -34.56 -4.47
CA ALA A 242 -4.09 -35.69 -5.11
C ALA A 242 -3.32 -36.18 -6.35
N ALA A 243 -2.92 -35.27 -7.25
CA ALA A 243 -2.11 -35.61 -8.42
C ALA A 243 -0.78 -36.28 -8.04
N LEU A 244 -0.06 -35.72 -7.06
CA LEU A 244 1.19 -36.31 -6.56
C LEU A 244 0.96 -37.69 -5.91
N ALA A 245 -0.12 -37.87 -5.17
CA ALA A 245 -0.48 -39.16 -4.56
C ALA A 245 -0.87 -40.21 -5.62
N ALA A 246 -1.46 -39.78 -6.73
CA ALA A 246 -1.82 -40.62 -7.88
C ALA A 246 -0.65 -40.89 -8.84
N GLY A 247 0.53 -40.28 -8.63
CA GLY A 247 1.68 -40.38 -9.53
C GLY A 247 1.55 -39.56 -10.82
N GLU A 248 0.60 -38.64 -10.87
CA GLU A 248 0.34 -37.76 -12.02
C GLU A 248 1.17 -36.46 -11.96
N PRO A 249 1.47 -35.83 -13.12
CA PRO A 249 2.14 -34.55 -13.15
C PRO A 249 1.27 -33.46 -12.51
N ALA A 250 1.71 -32.93 -11.37
CA ALA A 250 1.01 -31.87 -10.68
C ALA A 250 1.26 -30.51 -11.34
N GLU A 251 0.20 -29.71 -11.47
CA GLU A 251 0.30 -28.34 -12.00
C GLU A 251 1.32 -27.47 -11.23
N PRO A 252 1.98 -26.53 -11.92
CA PRO A 252 2.89 -25.58 -11.29
C PRO A 252 2.19 -24.80 -10.18
N LYS A 253 2.89 -24.62 -9.05
CA LYS A 253 2.36 -23.81 -7.95
C LYS A 253 2.19 -22.36 -8.42
N ARG A 254 0.94 -21.90 -8.49
CA ARG A 254 0.63 -20.48 -8.73
C ARG A 254 1.31 -19.62 -7.68
N ARG A 255 2.08 -18.63 -8.14
CA ARG A 255 2.74 -17.64 -7.28
C ARG A 255 1.96 -16.35 -7.33
N HIS A 256 1.90 -15.67 -6.20
CA HIS A 256 1.38 -14.31 -6.15
C HIS A 256 2.24 -13.41 -7.04
N VAL A 257 1.59 -12.62 -7.88
CA VAL A 257 2.21 -11.58 -8.70
C VAL A 257 1.92 -10.24 -8.02
N PRO A 258 2.95 -9.45 -7.65
CA PRO A 258 2.75 -8.11 -7.11
C PRO A 258 1.94 -7.23 -8.07
N PRO A 259 1.08 -6.32 -7.57
CA PRO A 259 0.21 -5.48 -8.41
C PRO A 259 0.95 -4.71 -9.51
N SER A 260 2.14 -4.18 -9.23
CA SER A 260 2.95 -3.46 -10.22
C SER A 260 3.40 -4.36 -11.38
N ARG A 261 3.76 -5.62 -11.10
CA ARG A 261 4.11 -6.60 -12.15
C ARG A 261 2.89 -7.02 -12.95
N TYR A 262 1.78 -7.27 -12.26
CA TYR A 262 0.51 -7.61 -12.92
C TYR A 262 0.09 -6.49 -13.89
N ARG A 263 0.09 -5.23 -13.42
CA ARG A 263 -0.21 -4.06 -14.26
C ARG A 263 0.74 -3.93 -15.45
N ALA A 264 2.04 -4.15 -15.27
CA ALA A 264 3.00 -4.11 -16.37
C ALA A 264 2.74 -5.20 -17.42
N GLU A 265 2.39 -6.41 -16.97
CA GLU A 265 2.02 -7.51 -17.87
C GLU A 265 0.71 -7.23 -18.61
N GLU A 266 -0.30 -6.68 -17.94
CA GLU A 266 -1.58 -6.31 -18.56
C GLU A 266 -1.41 -5.18 -19.58
N LYS A 267 -0.62 -4.14 -19.27
CA LYS A 267 -0.28 -3.08 -20.24
C LYS A 267 0.37 -3.67 -21.49
N ARG A 268 1.34 -4.56 -21.32
CA ARG A 268 2.02 -5.24 -22.44
C ARG A 268 1.04 -6.06 -23.29
N LYS A 269 0.10 -6.77 -22.66
CA LYS A 269 -0.93 -7.53 -23.40
C LYS A 269 -1.87 -6.60 -24.17
N ALA A 270 -2.31 -5.51 -23.55
CA ALA A 270 -3.19 -4.53 -24.20
C ALA A 270 -2.49 -3.86 -25.40
N GLU A 271 -1.21 -3.53 -25.29
CA GLU A 271 -0.40 -3.00 -26.40
C GLU A 271 -0.25 -4.01 -27.54
N ALA A 272 0.02 -5.28 -27.22
CA ALA A 272 0.12 -6.35 -28.21
C ALA A 272 -1.22 -6.59 -28.93
N GLU A 273 -2.34 -6.58 -28.19
CA GLU A 273 -3.68 -6.73 -28.73
C GLU A 273 -4.06 -5.55 -29.62
N LYS A 274 -3.78 -4.32 -29.19
CA LYS A 274 -3.95 -3.12 -30.01
C LYS A 274 -3.15 -3.21 -31.31
N ALA A 275 -1.91 -3.66 -31.25
CA ALA A 275 -1.08 -3.86 -32.43
C ALA A 275 -1.68 -4.91 -33.38
N ARG A 276 -2.24 -6.01 -32.84
CA ARG A 276 -2.94 -7.03 -33.62
C ARG A 276 -4.17 -6.46 -34.33
N ILE A 277 -5.05 -5.77 -33.60
CA ILE A 277 -6.27 -5.16 -34.16
C ILE A 277 -5.90 -4.15 -35.25
N MET A 278 -4.89 -3.31 -35.02
CA MET A 278 -4.43 -2.34 -36.03
C MET A 278 -3.86 -3.04 -37.27
N ALA A 279 -3.10 -4.13 -37.11
CA ALA A 279 -2.59 -4.90 -38.23
C ALA A 279 -3.72 -5.56 -39.05
N GLU A 280 -4.72 -6.14 -38.37
CA GLU A 280 -5.91 -6.71 -39.03
C GLU A 280 -6.69 -5.63 -39.79
N ALA A 281 -6.89 -4.45 -39.18
CA ALA A 281 -7.55 -3.33 -39.83
C ALA A 281 -6.79 -2.82 -41.07
N CYS A 282 -5.44 -2.77 -41.03
CA CYS A 282 -4.63 -2.42 -42.19
C CYS A 282 -4.77 -3.43 -43.34
N VAL A 283 -4.74 -4.73 -43.04
CA VAL A 283 -4.93 -5.79 -44.06
C VAL A 283 -6.30 -5.68 -44.70
N GLU A 284 -7.35 -5.42 -43.92
CA GLU A 284 -8.70 -5.26 -44.46
C GLU A 284 -8.83 -3.98 -45.29
N ALA A 285 -8.23 -2.87 -44.86
CA ALA A 285 -8.17 -1.64 -45.64
C ALA A 285 -7.47 -1.84 -46.99
N ASP A 286 -6.36 -2.59 -47.03
CA ASP A 286 -5.64 -2.92 -48.26
C ASP A 286 -6.49 -3.77 -49.22
N ARG A 287 -7.22 -4.76 -48.70
CA ARG A 287 -8.15 -5.58 -49.50
C ARG A 287 -9.29 -4.76 -50.10
N VAL A 288 -9.86 -3.84 -49.33
CA VAL A 288 -10.91 -2.94 -49.80
C VAL A 288 -10.35 -2.01 -50.88
N ALA A 289 -9.15 -1.46 -50.69
CA ALA A 289 -8.49 -0.60 -51.67
C ALA A 289 -8.13 -1.34 -52.97
N GLU A 290 -7.69 -2.60 -52.89
CA GLU A 290 -7.43 -3.43 -54.07
C GLU A 290 -8.72 -3.82 -54.82
N SER A 291 -9.78 -4.14 -54.09
CA SER A 291 -11.11 -4.40 -54.67
C SER A 291 -11.67 -3.16 -55.38
N ALA A 292 -11.49 -1.98 -54.80
CA ALA A 292 -11.88 -0.72 -55.44
C ALA A 292 -11.07 -0.46 -56.73
N ARG A 293 -9.76 -0.72 -56.73
CA ARG A 293 -8.89 -0.58 -57.92
C ARG A 293 -9.29 -1.54 -59.04
N THR A 294 -9.56 -2.80 -58.73
CA THR A 294 -9.97 -3.80 -59.73
C THR A 294 -11.33 -3.47 -60.35
N LEU A 295 -12.31 -3.01 -59.55
CA LEU A 295 -13.60 -2.52 -60.05
C LEU A 295 -13.44 -1.29 -60.96
N GLY A 296 -12.59 -0.33 -60.55
CA GLY A 296 -12.26 0.85 -61.37
C GLY A 296 -11.67 0.47 -62.74
N HIS A 297 -10.68 -0.43 -62.76
CA HIS A 297 -10.09 -0.92 -64.01
C HIS A 297 -11.08 -1.67 -64.89
N ALA A 298 -11.97 -2.48 -64.31
CA ALA A 298 -13.01 -3.20 -65.05
C ALA A 298 -14.03 -2.24 -65.69
N ALA A 299 -14.40 -1.17 -64.98
CA ALA A 299 -15.29 -0.12 -65.49
C ALA A 299 -14.65 0.65 -66.67
N ILE A 300 -13.38 1.06 -66.53
CA ILE A 300 -12.63 1.72 -67.61
C ILE A 300 -12.54 0.81 -68.85
N ARG A 301 -12.26 -0.48 -68.66
CA ARG A 301 -12.14 -1.45 -69.77
C ARG A 301 -13.47 -1.65 -70.50
N LYS A 302 -14.59 -1.73 -69.78
CA LYS A 302 -15.93 -1.81 -70.37
C LYS A 302 -16.28 -0.56 -71.17
N SER A 303 -15.98 0.62 -70.62
CA SER A 303 -16.16 1.91 -71.30
C SER A 303 -15.35 1.99 -72.60
N ARG A 304 -14.04 1.67 -72.55
CA ARG A 304 -13.17 1.66 -73.73
C ARG A 304 -13.64 0.68 -74.81
N LYS A 305 -14.13 -0.51 -74.42
CA LYS A 305 -14.64 -1.52 -75.37
C LYS A 305 -15.93 -1.06 -76.04
N ARG A 306 -16.78 -0.30 -75.34
CA ARG A 306 -18.00 0.31 -75.90
C ARG A 306 -17.65 1.43 -76.90
N ALA A 307 -16.72 2.32 -76.53
CA ALA A 307 -16.25 3.39 -77.41
C ALA A 307 -15.60 2.85 -78.71
N VAL A 308 -14.82 1.77 -78.63
CA VAL A 308 -14.23 1.14 -79.84
C VAL A 308 -15.30 0.50 -80.73
N ARG A 309 -16.34 -0.12 -80.15
CA ARG A 309 -17.46 -0.69 -80.94
C ARG A 309 -18.24 0.40 -81.67
N GLU A 310 -18.50 1.54 -81.02
CA GLU A 310 -19.20 2.67 -81.62
C GLU A 310 -18.37 3.29 -82.75
N ALA A 311 -17.05 3.46 -82.55
CA ALA A 311 -16.15 3.94 -83.61
C ALA A 311 -16.08 2.98 -84.81
N GLN A 312 -16.13 1.67 -84.58
CA GLN A 312 -16.20 0.67 -85.65
C GLN A 312 -17.54 0.68 -86.38
N ALA A 313 -18.65 0.86 -85.66
CA ALA A 313 -19.98 1.02 -86.27
C ALA A 313 -20.05 2.26 -87.16
N LEU A 314 -19.42 3.37 -86.73
CA LEU A 314 -19.30 4.60 -87.52
C LEU A 314 -18.44 4.40 -88.78
N LYS A 315 -17.34 3.62 -88.70
CA LYS A 315 -16.54 3.28 -89.90
C LYS A 315 -17.28 2.39 -90.89
N VAL A 316 -18.09 1.44 -90.41
CA VAL A 316 -18.90 0.56 -91.29
C VAL A 316 -20.05 1.34 -91.93
N ALA A 317 -20.61 2.33 -91.24
CA ALA A 317 -21.59 3.25 -91.82
C ALA A 317 -20.95 4.15 -92.89
N ALA A 318 -19.79 4.75 -92.61
CA ALA A 318 -19.05 5.57 -93.58
C ALA A 318 -18.61 4.79 -94.82
N ALA A 319 -18.18 3.53 -94.67
CA ALA A 319 -17.83 2.65 -95.80
C ALA A 319 -19.06 2.22 -96.64
N LYS A 320 -20.25 2.16 -96.04
CA LYS A 320 -21.51 1.93 -96.78
C LYS A 320 -21.94 3.16 -97.58
N ASP A 321 -21.69 4.35 -97.06
CA ASP A 321 -21.96 5.61 -97.77
C ASP A 321 -20.97 5.84 -98.92
N GLU A 322 -19.70 5.46 -98.76
CA GLU A 322 -18.67 5.59 -99.80
C GLU A 322 -18.86 4.58 -100.96
N ALA A 323 -19.38 3.38 -100.69
CA ALA A 323 -19.77 2.42 -101.73
C ALA A 323 -21.04 2.82 -102.51
N GLY A 324 -21.88 3.68 -101.93
CA GLY A 324 -23.06 4.26 -102.60
C GLY A 324 -22.74 5.44 -103.52
N ALA A 325 -21.64 6.15 -103.25
CA ALA A 325 -21.26 7.39 -103.93
C ALA A 325 -20.77 7.20 -105.38
N ILE A 326 -20.38 5.99 -105.79
CA ILE A 326 -19.90 5.72 -107.16
C ILE A 326 -21.06 5.43 -108.16
N ARG A 327 -22.30 5.20 -107.69
CA ARG A 327 -23.40 4.75 -108.59
C ARG A 327 -24.52 5.74 -108.88
N ARG A 328 -24.49 6.98 -108.39
CA ARG A 328 -25.60 7.93 -108.64
C ARG A 328 -25.12 9.35 -108.88
N ARG A 329 -24.57 9.58 -110.08
CA ARG A 329 -24.30 10.93 -110.58
C ARG A 329 -25.50 11.55 -111.30
N ASP A 330 -26.60 10.82 -111.53
CA ASP A 330 -27.71 11.31 -112.38
C ASP A 330 -29.11 11.41 -111.71
N VAL A 331 -29.20 11.36 -110.37
CA VAL A 331 -30.49 11.59 -109.67
C VAL A 331 -30.35 12.66 -108.57
N ALA A 332 -29.49 13.65 -108.80
CA ALA A 332 -29.15 14.68 -107.80
C ALA A 332 -30.10 15.90 -107.80
N ALA A 333 -31.15 15.93 -108.63
CA ALA A 333 -32.04 17.09 -108.73
C ALA A 333 -33.44 16.90 -108.13
N ALA A 334 -33.87 15.68 -107.79
CA ALA A 334 -35.24 15.40 -107.33
C ALA A 334 -35.37 15.09 -105.83
N GLU A 335 -34.27 14.80 -105.11
CA GLU A 335 -34.32 14.42 -103.68
C GLU A 335 -34.00 15.55 -102.70
N ALA A 336 -33.77 16.77 -103.20
CA ALA A 336 -33.52 17.96 -102.38
C ALA A 336 -34.73 18.39 -101.51
N GLN A 337 -35.93 17.88 -101.80
CA GLN A 337 -37.14 18.20 -101.03
C GLN A 337 -37.46 17.19 -99.92
N LYS A 338 -37.08 15.90 -100.06
CA LYS A 338 -37.27 14.89 -98.99
C LYS A 338 -36.19 14.95 -97.91
N ALA A 339 -35.04 15.58 -98.19
CA ALA A 339 -33.97 15.79 -97.22
C ALA A 339 -34.31 16.85 -96.13
N LYS A 340 -35.33 17.69 -96.34
CA LYS A 340 -35.78 18.68 -95.35
C LYS A 340 -36.69 18.11 -94.26
N GLU A 341 -37.40 17.01 -94.53
CA GLU A 341 -38.29 16.36 -93.54
C GLU A 341 -37.53 15.36 -92.64
N ALA A 342 -36.45 14.75 -93.14
CA ALA A 342 -35.58 13.88 -92.33
C ALA A 342 -34.66 14.65 -91.35
N ALA A 343 -34.46 15.95 -91.58
CA ALA A 343 -33.66 16.81 -90.70
C ALA A 343 -34.36 17.16 -89.37
N GLY A 344 -35.69 16.99 -89.28
CA GLY A 344 -36.47 17.22 -88.05
C GLY A 344 -36.36 16.11 -87.02
N ALA A 345 -36.33 14.84 -87.46
CA ALA A 345 -36.26 13.68 -86.56
C ALA A 345 -34.86 13.41 -85.98
N ALA A 346 -33.80 13.94 -86.60
CA ALA A 346 -32.44 13.87 -86.07
C ALA A 346 -32.14 14.93 -85.01
N ARG A 347 -32.96 15.99 -84.91
CA ARG A 347 -32.79 17.08 -83.95
C ARG A 347 -33.32 16.72 -82.56
N LEU A 348 -34.43 15.96 -82.46
CA LEU A 348 -34.97 15.48 -81.17
C LEU A 348 -34.09 14.43 -80.47
N ARG A 349 -33.33 13.60 -81.22
CA ARG A 349 -32.41 12.62 -80.62
C ARG A 349 -31.09 13.24 -80.14
N ARG A 350 -30.68 14.37 -80.74
CA ARG A 350 -29.51 15.14 -80.27
C ARG A 350 -29.78 15.81 -78.93
N GLU A 351 -30.99 16.32 -78.71
CA GLU A 351 -31.37 16.95 -77.44
C GLU A 351 -31.43 15.93 -76.29
N GLU A 352 -31.98 14.72 -76.50
CA GLU A 352 -31.97 13.66 -75.46
C GLU A 352 -30.58 13.09 -75.16
N ASP A 353 -29.66 13.08 -76.13
CA ASP A 353 -28.28 12.58 -75.94
C ASP A 353 -27.36 13.67 -75.34
N GLU A 354 -27.58 14.95 -75.65
CA GLU A 354 -26.93 16.08 -74.97
C GLU A 354 -27.37 16.21 -73.51
N GLU A 355 -28.64 15.94 -73.19
CA GLU A 355 -29.16 15.97 -71.82
C GLU A 355 -28.57 14.82 -70.98
N LYS A 356 -28.43 13.62 -71.56
CA LYS A 356 -27.77 12.48 -70.90
C LYS A 356 -26.27 12.68 -70.74
N ALA A 357 -25.60 13.27 -71.73
CA ALA A 357 -24.17 13.62 -71.63
C ALA A 357 -23.94 14.70 -70.56
N ALA A 358 -24.78 15.74 -70.53
CA ALA A 358 -24.73 16.79 -69.50
C ALA A 358 -24.97 16.23 -68.09
N ALA A 359 -25.93 15.30 -67.93
CA ALA A 359 -26.18 14.63 -66.64
C ALA A 359 -25.00 13.76 -66.17
N ILE A 360 -24.31 13.08 -67.10
CA ILE A 360 -23.11 12.29 -66.78
C ILE A 360 -21.94 13.21 -66.41
N PHE A 361 -21.71 14.29 -67.17
CA PHE A 361 -20.66 15.27 -66.86
C PHE A 361 -20.92 15.98 -65.52
N ALA A 362 -22.17 16.35 -65.22
CA ALA A 362 -22.53 16.91 -63.93
C ALA A 362 -22.29 15.93 -62.77
N ARG A 363 -22.62 14.64 -62.95
CA ARG A 363 -22.37 13.60 -61.94
C ARG A 363 -20.88 13.33 -61.73
N VAL A 364 -20.07 13.33 -62.79
CA VAL A 364 -18.61 13.17 -62.69
C VAL A 364 -17.98 14.42 -62.07
N GLY A 365 -18.44 15.63 -62.44
CA GLY A 365 -18.02 16.89 -61.82
C GLY A 365 -18.28 16.90 -60.31
N ALA A 366 -19.48 16.52 -59.88
CA ALA A 366 -19.83 16.40 -58.46
C ALA A 366 -18.98 15.35 -57.72
N GLN A 367 -18.61 14.24 -58.38
CA GLN A 367 -17.72 13.24 -57.79
C GLN A 367 -16.27 13.72 -57.67
N VAL A 368 -15.78 14.52 -58.62
CA VAL A 368 -14.45 15.12 -58.58
C VAL A 368 -14.38 16.22 -57.52
N GLU A 369 -15.41 17.06 -57.38
CA GLU A 369 -15.51 18.06 -56.31
C GLU A 369 -15.58 17.39 -54.93
N ALA A 370 -16.40 16.35 -54.76
CA ALA A 370 -16.46 15.59 -53.51
C ALA A 370 -15.11 14.91 -53.17
N ALA A 371 -14.37 14.43 -54.19
CA ALA A 371 -13.03 13.89 -53.99
C ALA A 371 -12.01 14.97 -53.60
N ALA A 372 -12.10 16.16 -54.18
CA ALA A 372 -11.25 17.30 -53.84
C ALA A 372 -11.51 17.80 -52.40
N GLU A 373 -12.78 17.88 -51.99
CA GLU A 373 -13.15 18.20 -50.59
C GLU A 373 -12.65 17.14 -49.61
N ALA A 374 -12.74 15.86 -49.96
CA ALA A 374 -12.22 14.78 -49.13
C ALA A 374 -10.69 14.84 -48.98
N ILE A 375 -9.96 15.16 -50.05
CA ILE A 375 -8.50 15.34 -50.00
C ILE A 375 -8.12 16.54 -49.12
N ASN A 376 -8.82 17.68 -49.26
CA ASN A 376 -8.59 18.86 -48.43
C ASN A 376 -8.88 18.57 -46.94
N LYS A 377 -9.95 17.80 -46.65
CA LYS A 377 -10.28 17.38 -45.28
C LYS A 377 -9.25 16.42 -44.69
N VAL A 378 -8.68 15.52 -45.49
CA VAL A 378 -7.56 14.65 -45.04
C VAL A 378 -6.29 15.47 -44.80
N GLN A 379 -6.03 16.51 -45.60
CA GLN A 379 -4.88 17.41 -45.37
C GLN A 379 -5.06 18.27 -44.12
N SER A 380 -6.26 18.80 -43.84
CA SER A 380 -6.53 19.56 -42.62
C SER A 380 -6.40 18.68 -41.37
N LEU A 381 -6.92 17.44 -41.41
CA LEU A 381 -6.77 16.48 -40.32
C LEU A 381 -5.30 16.12 -40.07
N LYS A 382 -4.47 16.02 -41.11
CA LYS A 382 -3.02 15.80 -40.97
C LYS A 382 -2.32 16.97 -40.28
N GLN A 383 -2.70 18.20 -40.58
CA GLN A 383 -2.16 19.40 -39.92
C GLN A 383 -2.58 19.45 -38.45
N GLU A 384 -3.85 19.20 -38.13
CA GLU A 384 -4.34 19.12 -36.75
C GLU A 384 -3.60 18.03 -35.97
N THR A 385 -3.38 16.83 -36.55
CA THR A 385 -2.60 15.78 -35.88
C THR A 385 -1.16 16.19 -35.62
N ALA A 386 -0.50 16.87 -36.57
CA ALA A 386 0.87 17.34 -36.38
C ALA A 386 0.97 18.42 -35.29
N GLU A 387 -0.02 19.31 -35.19
CA GLU A 387 -0.11 20.32 -34.13
C GLU A 387 -0.36 19.66 -32.76
N THR A 388 -1.22 18.64 -32.68
CA THR A 388 -1.42 17.88 -31.44
C THR A 388 -0.18 17.10 -31.01
N GLU A 389 0.57 16.51 -31.94
CA GLU A 389 1.84 15.83 -31.65
C GLU A 389 2.92 16.81 -31.15
N ALA A 390 2.99 18.01 -31.73
CA ALA A 390 3.87 19.07 -31.26
C ALA A 390 3.49 19.54 -29.84
N ALA A 391 2.19 19.72 -29.57
CA ALA A 391 1.69 20.08 -28.25
C ALA A 391 1.95 18.99 -27.20
N LEU A 392 1.77 17.71 -27.56
CA LEU A 392 2.10 16.56 -26.70
C LEU A 392 3.60 16.48 -26.41
N THR A 393 4.45 16.81 -27.38
CA THR A 393 5.91 16.83 -27.21
C THR A 393 6.34 17.94 -26.26
N LEU A 394 5.74 19.13 -26.36
CA LEU A 394 5.96 20.23 -25.42
C LEU A 394 5.50 19.85 -24.00
N SER A 395 4.29 19.30 -23.88
CA SER A 395 3.75 18.85 -22.59
C SER A 395 4.61 17.77 -21.94
N ARG A 396 5.15 16.81 -22.71
CA ARG A 396 6.11 15.82 -22.20
C ARG A 396 7.39 16.46 -21.66
N ARG A 397 7.95 17.46 -22.34
CA ARG A 397 9.13 18.20 -21.86
C ARG A 397 8.85 18.96 -20.57
N GLU A 398 7.66 19.55 -20.44
CA GLU A 398 7.25 20.24 -19.22
C GLU A 398 7.07 19.27 -18.04
N ILE A 399 6.48 18.09 -18.29
CA ILE A 399 6.36 17.01 -17.30
C ILE A 399 7.74 16.54 -16.85
N GLU A 400 8.66 16.26 -17.78
CA GLU A 400 10.04 15.87 -17.44
C GLU A 400 10.77 16.95 -16.63
N ALA A 401 10.61 18.23 -17.00
CA ALA A 401 11.18 19.34 -16.25
C ALA A 401 10.58 19.46 -14.83
N ALA A 402 9.27 19.26 -14.68
CA ALA A 402 8.59 19.25 -13.38
C ALA A 402 9.05 18.07 -12.52
N GLU A 403 9.24 16.88 -13.10
CA GLU A 403 9.78 15.71 -12.40
C GLU A 403 11.20 15.94 -11.90
N GLN A 404 12.05 16.59 -12.71
CA GLN A 404 13.41 16.95 -12.29
C GLN A 404 13.40 17.94 -11.13
N ARG A 405 12.54 18.98 -11.18
CA ARG A 405 12.37 19.91 -10.06
C ARG A 405 11.92 19.19 -8.79
N LYS A 406 10.97 18.25 -8.90
CA LYS A 406 10.49 17.43 -7.78
C LYS A 406 11.61 16.55 -7.20
N ARG A 407 12.47 15.95 -8.04
CA ARG A 407 13.63 15.16 -7.59
C ARG A 407 14.63 16.01 -6.82
N VAL A 408 14.94 17.22 -7.30
CA VAL A 408 15.83 18.16 -6.59
C VAL A 408 15.23 18.56 -5.25
N ALA A 409 13.96 18.96 -5.22
CA ALA A 409 13.27 19.32 -3.97
C ALA A 409 13.26 18.17 -2.95
N ARG A 410 13.05 16.93 -3.41
CA ARG A 410 13.09 15.74 -2.54
C ARG A 410 14.47 15.51 -1.93
N ARG A 411 15.54 15.67 -2.72
CA ARG A 411 16.92 15.53 -2.20
C ARG A 411 17.23 16.58 -1.14
N GLU A 412 16.78 17.81 -1.32
CA GLU A 412 16.94 18.87 -0.31
C GLU A 412 16.13 18.57 0.95
N LEU A 413 14.90 18.08 0.81
CA LEU A 413 14.09 17.64 1.95
C LEU A 413 14.78 16.50 2.73
N GLU A 414 15.32 15.50 2.03
CA GLU A 414 16.05 14.39 2.65
C GLU A 414 17.29 14.89 3.42
N LYS A 415 18.01 15.90 2.90
CA LYS A 415 19.12 16.54 3.62
C LYS A 415 18.66 17.28 4.89
N VAL A 416 17.54 18.00 4.81
CA VAL A 416 16.97 18.71 5.98
C VAL A 416 16.51 17.72 7.04
N GLU A 417 15.84 16.63 6.64
CA GLU A 417 15.44 15.57 7.57
C GLU A 417 16.62 14.86 8.20
N ALA A 418 17.69 14.59 7.44
CA ALA A 418 18.92 14.00 7.97
C ALA A 418 19.53 14.91 9.04
N ARG A 419 19.68 16.21 8.76
CA ARG A 419 20.16 17.21 9.74
C ARG A 419 19.28 17.27 10.99
N LYS A 420 17.96 17.17 10.82
CA LYS A 420 17.02 17.16 11.96
C LYS A 420 17.17 15.90 12.82
N ARG A 421 17.42 14.74 12.20
CA ARG A 421 17.70 13.49 12.91
C ARG A 421 19.02 13.56 13.68
N GLU A 422 20.09 14.04 13.04
CA GLU A 422 21.39 14.26 13.69
C GLU A 422 21.25 15.19 14.91
N ALA A 423 20.59 16.35 14.74
CA ALA A 423 20.35 17.28 15.84
C ALA A 423 19.50 16.66 16.96
N SER A 424 18.50 15.83 16.62
CA SER A 424 17.68 15.13 17.63
C SER A 424 18.47 14.06 18.38
N GLU A 425 19.37 13.33 17.72
CA GLU A 425 20.24 12.35 18.34
C GLU A 425 21.26 13.01 19.27
N GLU A 426 21.84 14.14 18.84
CA GLU A 426 22.76 14.93 19.65
C GLU A 426 22.06 15.51 20.89
N ALA A 427 20.85 16.06 20.73
CA ALA A 427 20.03 16.53 21.85
C ALA A 427 19.66 15.40 22.83
N MET A 428 19.39 14.19 22.31
CA MET A 428 19.13 13.02 23.15
C MET A 428 20.37 12.57 23.93
N LYS A 429 21.54 12.55 23.28
CA LYS A 429 22.83 12.25 23.94
C LYS A 429 23.14 13.28 25.03
N ALA A 430 22.92 14.57 24.76
CA ALA A 430 23.11 15.64 25.75
C ALA A 430 22.17 15.46 26.96
N ARG A 431 20.89 15.13 26.75
CA ARG A 431 19.94 14.85 27.85
C ARG A 431 20.33 13.63 28.69
N ILE A 432 20.83 12.57 28.05
CA ILE A 432 21.31 11.38 28.77
C ILE A 432 22.54 11.75 29.63
N ALA A 433 23.50 12.48 29.05
CA ALA A 433 24.69 12.94 29.77
C ALA A 433 24.33 13.83 30.97
N GLN A 434 23.39 14.77 30.80
CA GLN A 434 22.88 15.60 31.88
C GLN A 434 22.27 14.76 33.01
N ARG A 435 21.39 13.81 32.68
CA ARG A 435 20.74 12.95 33.67
C ARG A 435 21.72 12.06 34.43
N LEU A 436 22.77 11.58 33.76
CA LEU A 436 23.85 10.83 34.40
C LEU A 436 24.65 11.72 35.36
N SER A 437 24.94 12.96 34.97
CA SER A 437 25.62 13.94 35.83
C SER A 437 24.78 14.30 37.07
N GLU A 438 23.49 14.57 36.90
CA GLU A 438 22.57 14.85 38.01
C GLU A 438 22.46 13.68 38.98
N LYS A 439 22.40 12.45 38.45
CA LYS A 439 22.41 11.24 39.28
C LYS A 439 23.72 11.11 40.05
N ALA A 440 24.87 11.29 39.41
CA ALA A 440 26.17 11.22 40.05
C ALA A 440 26.32 12.28 41.16
N ALA A 441 25.83 13.50 40.93
CA ALA A 441 25.80 14.55 41.94
C ALA A 441 24.88 14.20 43.13
N GLY A 442 23.72 13.60 42.85
CA GLY A 442 22.80 13.09 43.87
C GLY A 442 23.42 11.99 44.72
N ASP A 443 24.05 11.00 44.09
CA ASP A 443 24.73 9.88 44.76
C ASP A 443 25.91 10.40 45.61
N ALA A 444 26.70 11.35 45.11
CA ALA A 444 27.79 11.97 45.85
C ALA A 444 27.29 12.74 47.09
N LYS A 445 26.16 13.47 46.97
CA LYS A 445 25.55 14.18 48.10
C LYS A 445 25.02 13.20 49.17
N ALA A 446 24.42 12.09 48.76
CA ALA A 446 23.94 11.06 49.68
C ALA A 446 25.10 10.40 50.44
N GLU A 447 26.21 10.10 49.77
CA GLU A 447 27.38 9.52 50.42
C GLU A 447 28.06 10.51 51.37
N ALA A 448 28.17 11.80 50.99
CA ALA A 448 28.68 12.85 51.86
C ALA A 448 27.85 12.99 53.16
N GLU A 449 26.52 12.94 53.06
CA GLU A 449 25.63 13.02 54.22
C GLU A 449 25.75 11.77 55.11
N LYS A 450 25.92 10.59 54.51
CA LYS A 450 26.16 9.35 55.25
C LYS A 450 27.48 9.41 56.03
N ILE A 451 28.55 9.91 55.41
CA ILE A 451 29.84 10.14 56.08
C ILE A 451 29.67 11.14 57.22
N ARG A 452 29.00 12.27 56.99
CA ARG A 452 28.71 13.28 58.02
C ARG A 452 27.96 12.70 59.21
N MET A 453 26.91 11.90 58.96
CA MET A 453 26.14 11.24 60.02
C MET A 453 26.96 10.20 60.78
N ALA A 454 27.86 9.48 60.10
CA ALA A 454 28.79 8.56 60.77
C ALA A 454 29.76 9.32 61.69
N THR A 455 30.34 10.43 61.20
CA THR A 455 31.24 11.29 62.00
C THR A 455 30.53 11.88 63.22
N LEU A 456 29.29 12.36 63.06
CA LEU A 456 28.49 12.88 64.18
C LEU A 456 28.16 11.81 65.23
N ARG A 457 27.86 10.58 64.79
CA ARG A 457 27.65 9.45 65.71
C ARG A 457 28.90 9.13 66.50
N GLU A 458 30.06 9.15 65.85
CA GLU A 458 31.32 8.86 66.53
C GLU A 458 31.72 9.97 67.51
N ALA A 459 31.57 11.24 67.13
CA ALA A 459 31.77 12.36 68.05
C ALA A 459 30.89 12.24 69.31
N ARG A 460 29.59 11.94 69.13
CA ARG A 460 28.68 11.68 70.26
C ARG A 460 29.12 10.53 71.15
N ARG A 461 29.74 9.48 70.60
CA ARG A 461 30.28 8.36 71.40
C ARG A 461 31.49 8.79 72.22
N VAL A 462 32.38 9.60 71.64
CA VAL A 462 33.55 10.13 72.34
C VAL A 462 33.10 11.04 73.50
N ASP A 463 32.16 11.95 73.25
CA ASP A 463 31.60 12.83 74.30
C ASP A 463 30.89 12.02 75.40
N ALA A 464 30.07 11.03 75.02
CA ALA A 464 29.39 10.15 75.96
C ALA A 464 30.37 9.30 76.79
N LEU A 465 31.51 8.91 76.21
CA LEU A 465 32.57 8.21 76.92
C LEU A 465 33.23 9.14 77.94
N ALA A 466 33.64 10.34 77.54
CA ALA A 466 34.27 11.32 78.42
C ALA A 466 33.38 11.66 79.63
N ASN A 467 32.12 12.02 79.37
CA ASN A 467 31.13 12.30 80.41
C ASN A 467 30.87 11.07 81.30
N GLY A 468 30.82 9.87 80.71
CA GLY A 468 30.63 8.63 81.48
C GLY A 468 31.78 8.32 82.43
N LEU A 469 33.01 8.64 82.05
CA LEU A 469 34.19 8.50 82.92
C LEU A 469 34.17 9.53 84.07
N GLU A 470 33.76 10.77 83.79
CA GLU A 470 33.58 11.79 84.84
C GLU A 470 32.50 11.39 85.85
N LEU A 471 31.36 10.89 85.36
CA LEU A 471 30.28 10.38 86.22
C LEU A 471 30.71 9.17 87.05
N PHE A 472 31.65 8.36 86.54
CA PHE A 472 32.25 7.28 87.30
C PHE A 472 33.19 7.82 88.40
N GLY A 473 34.05 8.78 88.07
CA GLY A 473 34.93 9.45 89.03
C GLY A 473 34.17 10.20 90.14
N ALA A 474 32.99 10.74 89.83
CA ALA A 474 32.09 11.38 90.78
C ALA A 474 31.25 10.39 91.62
N GLY A 475 31.34 9.08 91.37
CA GLY A 475 30.56 8.05 92.08
C GLY A 475 29.07 8.01 91.73
N VAL A 476 28.66 8.68 90.65
CA VAL A 476 27.29 8.65 90.12
C VAL A 476 27.02 7.32 89.40
N LEU A 477 28.05 6.78 88.73
CA LEU A 477 28.06 5.44 88.15
C LEU A 477 29.04 4.54 88.92
N ALA A 478 28.74 3.25 88.99
CA ALA A 478 29.56 2.24 89.65
C ALA A 478 29.61 0.94 88.83
N TRP A 479 30.73 0.23 88.94
CA TRP A 479 30.88 -1.08 88.31
C TRP A 479 30.30 -2.16 89.22
N ARG A 480 29.46 -3.01 88.64
CA ARG A 480 28.97 -4.22 89.32
C ARG A 480 29.58 -5.45 88.66
N PRO A 481 30.39 -6.24 89.40
CA PRO A 481 30.94 -7.47 88.87
C PRO A 481 29.84 -8.50 88.60
N ALA A 482 30.13 -9.46 87.73
CA ALA A 482 29.22 -10.54 87.43
C ALA A 482 28.94 -11.39 88.69
N THR A 483 27.69 -11.82 88.83
CA THR A 483 27.26 -12.80 89.84
C THR A 483 26.61 -13.99 89.12
N PRO A 484 26.44 -15.15 89.76
CA PRO A 484 25.78 -16.30 89.13
C PRO A 484 24.38 -16.01 88.58
N LYS A 485 23.72 -14.94 89.08
CA LYS A 485 22.36 -14.54 88.68
C LYS A 485 22.30 -13.31 87.79
N ARG A 486 23.39 -12.55 87.63
CA ARG A 486 23.39 -11.29 86.86
C ARG A 486 24.74 -11.05 86.17
N PRO A 487 24.73 -10.69 84.88
CA PRO A 487 25.96 -10.34 84.18
C PRO A 487 26.59 -9.05 84.73
N GLU A 488 27.88 -8.88 84.46
CA GLU A 488 28.58 -7.64 84.76
C GLU A 488 27.91 -6.44 84.07
N SER A 489 27.81 -5.31 84.78
CA SER A 489 27.09 -4.15 84.28
C SER A 489 27.50 -2.88 85.00
N ILE A 490 27.41 -1.75 84.31
CA ILE A 490 27.41 -0.43 84.96
C ILE A 490 26.06 -0.24 85.66
N VAL A 491 26.09 0.19 86.91
CA VAL A 491 24.93 0.53 87.73
C VAL A 491 25.07 1.94 88.28
N PHE A 492 24.00 2.49 88.85
CA PHE A 492 24.07 3.74 89.59
C PHE A 492 24.84 3.55 90.90
N GLY A 493 25.75 4.49 91.17
CA GLY A 493 26.53 4.56 92.40
C GLY A 493 25.81 5.34 93.50
N PRO A 494 26.45 5.51 94.67
CA PRO A 494 25.85 6.16 95.83
C PRO A 494 25.57 7.66 95.63
N ALA A 495 26.27 8.32 94.70
CA ALA A 495 26.06 9.74 94.37
C ALA A 495 25.01 9.97 93.28
N VAL A 496 24.21 8.95 92.92
CA VAL A 496 23.19 9.08 91.88
C VAL A 496 22.10 10.10 92.23
N PRO A 497 21.63 10.90 91.25
CA PRO A 497 20.47 11.75 91.43
C PRO A 497 19.22 10.99 91.94
N LYS A 498 18.46 11.64 92.82
CA LYS A 498 17.25 11.06 93.43
C LYS A 498 16.02 11.19 92.51
N GLU A 499 15.99 12.19 91.65
CA GLU A 499 14.92 12.40 90.68
C GLU A 499 15.01 11.43 89.51
N ALA A 500 13.86 10.93 89.05
CA ALA A 500 13.81 9.96 87.97
C ALA A 500 14.23 10.54 86.61
N SER A 501 13.87 11.80 86.35
CA SER A 501 14.26 12.55 85.15
C SER A 501 15.77 12.76 85.07
N GLU A 502 16.42 13.07 86.20
CA GLU A 502 17.86 13.26 86.29
C GLU A 502 18.64 11.94 86.11
N ARG A 503 18.12 10.83 86.64
CA ARG A 503 18.69 9.50 86.35
C ARG A 503 18.57 9.12 84.89
N GLN A 504 17.44 9.45 84.26
CA GLN A 504 17.26 9.21 82.84
C GLN A 504 18.26 10.02 82.01
N ALA A 505 18.50 11.29 82.38
CA ALA A 505 19.52 12.11 81.74
C ALA A 505 20.91 11.47 81.82
N VAL A 506 21.31 10.91 82.98
CA VAL A 506 22.58 10.16 83.13
C VAL A 506 22.63 8.95 82.19
N VAL A 507 21.55 8.19 82.07
CA VAL A 507 21.47 7.03 81.15
C VAL A 507 21.62 7.49 79.70
N ASP A 508 20.91 8.54 79.31
CA ASP A 508 20.93 9.08 77.95
C ASP A 508 22.32 9.62 77.58
N THR A 509 22.99 10.28 78.53
CA THR A 509 24.35 10.79 78.37
C THR A 509 25.35 9.69 78.05
N VAL A 510 25.25 8.52 78.70
CA VAL A 510 26.25 7.44 78.53
C VAL A 510 25.82 6.34 77.56
N ALA A 511 24.56 6.36 77.09
CA ALA A 511 23.98 5.31 76.26
C ALA A 511 24.83 5.01 75.01
N ALA A 512 25.29 6.06 74.33
CA ALA A 512 26.07 5.94 73.09
C ALA A 512 27.43 5.25 73.29
N ALA A 513 28.03 5.35 74.48
CA ALA A 513 29.36 4.82 74.81
C ALA A 513 29.33 3.63 75.79
N SER A 514 28.15 3.11 76.12
CA SER A 514 27.94 2.12 77.18
C SER A 514 28.84 0.87 77.07
N LEU A 515 29.12 0.39 75.85
CA LEU A 515 30.03 -0.73 75.62
C LEU A 515 31.51 -0.40 75.88
N TRP A 516 31.94 0.82 75.54
CA TRP A 516 33.32 1.28 75.72
C TRP A 516 33.61 1.58 77.19
N LEU A 517 32.66 2.25 77.85
CA LEU A 517 32.69 2.48 79.29
C LEU A 517 32.83 1.16 80.07
N ARG A 518 32.04 0.13 79.73
CA ARG A 518 32.14 -1.19 80.36
C ARG A 518 33.54 -1.82 80.23
N ARG A 519 34.22 -1.60 79.10
CA ARG A 519 35.57 -2.15 78.89
C ARG A 519 36.63 -1.40 79.67
N LEU A 520 36.58 -0.06 79.68
CA LEU A 520 37.59 0.76 80.33
C LEU A 520 37.50 0.67 81.86
N VAL A 521 36.29 0.79 82.39
CA VAL A 521 36.04 0.78 83.83
C VAL A 521 36.29 -0.61 84.44
N LYS A 522 36.13 -1.69 83.69
CA LYS A 522 36.46 -3.05 84.16
C LYS A 522 37.94 -3.24 84.50
N VAL A 523 38.81 -2.43 83.91
CA VAL A 523 40.27 -2.49 84.08
C VAL A 523 40.75 -1.50 85.15
N SER A 524 39.89 -0.58 85.58
CA SER A 524 40.14 0.45 86.60
C SER A 524 39.68 -0.06 87.97
#